data_AF-A0A2K3JJZ2-F1
#
_entry.id   AF-A0A2K3JJZ2-F1
#
_cell.length_a   1.000
_cell.length_b   1.000
_cell.length_c   1.000
_cell.angle_alpha   90.00
_cell.angle_beta   90.00
_cell.angle_gamma   90.00
#
_symmetry.space_group_name_H-M   'P 1'
#
loop_
_entity.id
_entity.type
_entity.pdbx_description
1 polymer ?
#
loop_
_entity_poly.entity_id
_entity_poly.type
_entity_poly.pdbx_seq_one_letter_code
_entity_poly.pdbx_strand_id
1 'polypeptide(L)' 'MESTDSSTGSQQPNLPPGFRFHPTDEELVVHYLKKKAASAPLPVAIIAEVDLYKFDPWELP' A
#
# COMPACT_ATOMS: atom_id res chain seq x y z
N MET A 1 8.95 -19.48 -24.24
CA MET A 1 7.84 -19.31 -23.28
C MET A 1 8.44 -18.57 -22.10
N GLU A 2 8.16 -17.29 -22.00
CA GLU A 2 8.70 -16.38 -21.00
C GLU A 2 7.82 -16.47 -19.75
N SER A 3 8.33 -17.13 -18.71
CA SER A 3 7.66 -17.14 -17.40
C SER A 3 8.46 -16.22 -16.48
N THR A 4 8.15 -14.94 -16.52
CA THR A 4 8.59 -13.99 -15.51
C THR A 4 7.76 -14.21 -14.26
N ASP A 5 8.29 -15.00 -13.32
CA ASP A 5 7.86 -14.95 -11.93
C ASP A 5 8.25 -13.58 -11.37
N SER A 6 7.33 -12.62 -11.48
CA SER A 6 7.43 -11.38 -10.72
C SER A 6 6.91 -11.67 -9.32
N SER A 7 7.72 -12.32 -8.50
CA SER A 7 7.59 -12.26 -7.05
C SER A 7 7.75 -10.80 -6.62
N THR A 8 6.65 -10.04 -6.62
CA THR A 8 6.55 -8.73 -5.97
C THR A 8 6.54 -8.93 -4.46
N GLY A 9 7.68 -9.38 -3.93
CA GLY A 9 7.93 -9.34 -2.49
C GLY A 9 7.83 -7.88 -2.05
N SER A 10 6.91 -7.61 -1.14
CA SER A 10 6.76 -6.32 -0.45
C SER A 10 8.12 -5.86 0.05
N GLN A 11 8.76 -4.93 -0.67
CA GLN A 11 9.99 -4.31 -0.21
C GLN A 11 9.63 -3.51 1.04
N GLN A 12 9.85 -4.11 2.22
CA GLN A 12 9.80 -3.35 3.46
C GLN A 12 10.99 -2.41 3.44
N PRO A 13 10.77 -1.09 3.45
CA PRO A 13 11.87 -0.14 3.49
C PRO A 13 12.66 -0.38 4.80
N ASN A 14 13.99 -0.42 4.70
CA ASN A 14 14.87 -0.55 5.86
C ASN A 14 14.88 0.76 6.64
N LEU A 15 13.89 0.92 7.51
CA LEU A 15 13.63 2.14 8.26
C LEU A 15 14.23 2.04 9.67
N PRO A 16 14.75 3.15 10.22
CA PRO A 16 15.25 3.16 11.58
C PRO A 16 14.12 2.87 12.58
N PRO A 17 14.44 2.30 13.76
CA PRO A 17 13.46 2.09 14.83
C PRO A 17 12.71 3.37 15.16
N GLY A 18 11.38 3.25 15.30
CA GLY A 18 10.49 4.38 15.60
C GLY A 18 9.88 5.06 14.37
N PHE A 19 10.39 4.80 13.16
CA PHE A 19 9.72 5.26 11.94
C PHE A 19 8.42 4.49 11.73
N ARG A 20 7.34 5.20 11.46
CA ARG A 20 6.01 4.63 11.25
C ARG A 20 5.31 5.35 10.11
N PHE A 21 4.35 4.65 9.51
CA PHE A 21 3.44 5.27 8.57
C PHE A 21 2.47 6.19 9.32
N HIS A 22 2.69 7.50 9.22
CA HIS A 22 1.84 8.53 9.82
C HIS A 22 1.68 9.73 8.87
N PRO A 23 1.06 9.53 7.69
CA PRO A 23 0.87 10.59 6.71
C PRO A 23 -0.20 11.59 7.14
N THR A 24 -0.13 12.79 6.59
CA THR A 24 -1.21 13.78 6.61
C THR A 24 -2.33 13.40 5.63
N ASP A 25 -3.52 14.00 5.80
CA ASP A 25 -4.65 13.79 4.88
C ASP A 25 -4.30 14.15 3.43
N GLU A 26 -3.54 15.23 3.24
CA GLU A 26 -3.08 15.66 1.91
C GLU A 26 -2.15 14.62 1.28
N GLU A 27 -1.20 14.09 2.04
CA GLU A 27 -0.27 13.06 1.55
C GLU A 27 -1.01 11.77 1.19
N LEU A 28 -1.99 11.34 2.00
CA LEU A 28 -2.83 10.18 1.70
C LEU A 28 -3.57 10.34 0.36
N VAL A 29 -4.21 11.49 0.16
CA VAL A 29 -5.00 11.74 -1.05
C VAL A 29 -4.09 11.88 -2.28
N VAL A 30 -3.06 12.73 -2.20
CA VAL A 30 -2.23 13.09 -3.36
C VAL A 30 -1.29 11.95 -3.76
N HIS A 31 -0.62 11.33 -2.79
CA HIS A 31 0.44 10.36 -3.09
C HIS A 31 -0.03 8.92 -3.15
N TYR A 32 -1.15 8.58 -2.50
CA TYR A 32 -1.66 7.20 -2.51
C TYR A 32 -2.96 7.08 -3.31
N LEU A 33 -4.04 7.77 -2.90
CA LEU A 33 -5.35 7.56 -3.50
C LEU A 33 -5.40 7.99 -4.98
N LYS A 34 -4.97 9.22 -5.30
CA LYS A 34 -4.95 9.72 -6.69
C LYS A 34 -4.05 8.89 -7.59
N LYS A 35 -2.88 8.49 -7.10
CA LYS A 35 -1.96 7.63 -7.87
C LYS A 35 -2.55 6.26 -8.15
N LYS A 36 -3.17 5.63 -7.14
CA LYS A 36 -3.86 4.35 -7.30
C LYS A 36 -4.98 4.44 -8.33
N ALA A 37 -5.81 5.49 -8.27
CA ALA A 37 -6.90 5.70 -9.23
C ALA A 37 -6.41 5.94 -10.66
N ALA A 38 -5.22 6.52 -10.83
CA ALA A 38 -4.58 6.72 -12.13
C ALA A 38 -3.72 5.53 -12.60
N SER A 39 -3.73 4.41 -11.86
CA SER A 39 -2.83 3.26 -12.08
C SER A 39 -1.35 3.65 -12.14
N ALA A 40 -0.97 4.72 -11.41
CA ALA A 40 0.39 5.21 -11.35
C ALA A 40 1.17 4.50 -10.21
N PRO A 41 2.50 4.37 -10.34
CA PRO A 41 3.32 3.76 -9.30
C PRO A 41 3.18 4.44 -7.93
N LEU A 42 2.88 3.65 -6.91
CA LEU A 42 2.81 4.11 -5.52
C LEU A 42 4.21 4.26 -4.93
N PRO A 43 4.43 5.23 -4.01
CA PRO A 43 5.73 5.39 -3.36
C PRO A 43 6.18 4.13 -2.60
N VAL A 44 5.25 3.50 -1.89
CA VAL A 44 5.43 2.22 -1.20
C VAL A 44 4.09 1.48 -1.24
N ALA A 45 4.11 0.18 -1.55
CA ALA A 45 2.93 -0.67 -1.57
C ALA A 45 2.56 -1.17 -0.15
N ILE A 46 2.27 -0.23 0.77
CA ILE A 46 1.95 -0.54 2.18
C ILE A 46 0.46 -0.65 2.47
N ILE A 47 -0.40 -0.09 1.61
CA ILE A 47 -1.86 -0.13 1.75
C ILE A 47 -2.40 -1.34 0.99
N ALA A 48 -2.99 -2.31 1.71
CA ALA A 48 -3.56 -3.52 1.12
C ALA A 48 -4.87 -3.25 0.35
N GLU A 49 -5.17 -4.09 -0.63
CA GLU A 49 -6.46 -4.09 -1.32
C GLU A 49 -7.42 -5.05 -0.64
N VAL A 50 -8.54 -4.53 -0.12
CA VAL A 50 -9.56 -5.33 0.55
C VAL A 50 -10.94 -4.75 0.26
N ASP A 51 -11.92 -5.63 0.09
CA ASP A 51 -13.32 -5.24 0.03
C ASP A 51 -13.84 -5.03 1.46
N LEU A 52 -13.69 -3.81 1.96
CA LEU A 52 -13.98 -3.44 3.34
C LEU A 52 -15.41 -3.80 3.80
N TYR A 53 -16.38 -3.86 2.89
CA TYR A 53 -17.79 -4.09 3.24
C TYR A 53 -18.14 -5.56 3.43
N LYS A 54 -17.21 -6.48 3.17
CA LYS A 54 -17.40 -7.92 3.38
C LYS A 54 -16.94 -8.43 4.74
N PHE A 55 -16.28 -7.58 5.52
CA PHE A 55 -15.66 -7.96 6.79
C PHE A 55 -16.22 -7.10 7.91
N ASP A 56 -16.31 -7.69 9.11
CA ASP A 56 -16.56 -6.90 10.30
C ASP A 56 -15.31 -6.05 10.63
N PRO A 57 -15.47 -4.86 11.25
CA PRO A 57 -14.34 -3.96 11.51
C PRO A 57 -13.21 -4.57 12.36
N TRP A 58 -13.52 -5.56 13.21
CA TRP A 58 -12.53 -6.25 14.06
C TRP A 58 -11.88 -7.47 13.39
N GLU A 59 -12.34 -7.88 12.21
CA GLU A 59 -11.72 -8.95 11.42
C GLU A 59 -10.55 -8.44 10.57
N LEU A 60 -10.47 -7.11 10.39
CA LEU A 60 -9.35 -6.48 9.71
C LEU A 60 -8.13 -6.41 10.65
N PRO A 61 -6.95 -6.88 10.22
CA PRO A 61 -5.72 -6.92 11.02
C PRO A 61 -5.11 -5.54 11.30
#